data_AF-A0A126PEJ0-F1
#
_entry.id   AF-A0A126PEJ0-F1
#
_cell.length_a   1.000
_cell.length_b   1.000
_cell.length_c   1.000
_cell.angle_alpha   90.00
_cell.angle_beta   90.00
_cell.angle_gamma   90.00
#
_symmetry.space_group_name_H-M   'P 1'
#
loop_
_entity.id
_entity.type
_entity.pdbx_description
1 polymer ?
#
loop_
_entity_poly.entity_id
_entity_poly.type
_entity_poly.pdbx_seq_one_letter_code
_entity_poly.pdbx_strand_id
1 'polypeptide(L)'
;MNEKLNPGGLPTTRKKYTPAFKAECVRQVAAGARQTDVARAHGISPALLGRWQRQALEQAVPSSAEREEIKRLRAKLKRVETERGILKKVVASCLL
;
A
#
# COMPACT_ATOMS: atom_id res chain seq x y z
N MET A 1 15.00 27.43 41.39
CA MET A 1 15.23 25.99 41.72
C MET A 1 14.02 25.22 41.17
N ASN A 2 14.05 24.56 40.01
CA ASN A 2 14.89 23.44 39.63
C ASN A 2 15.17 23.45 38.11
N GLU A 3 16.42 23.71 37.77
CA GLU A 3 17.00 23.57 36.44
C GLU A 3 17.37 22.09 36.25
N LYS A 4 16.56 21.34 35.49
CA LYS A 4 16.99 20.04 34.99
C LYS A 4 17.76 20.25 33.69
N LEU A 5 19.06 20.50 33.84
CA LEU A 5 20.05 20.41 32.76
C LEU A 5 19.92 19.04 32.08
N ASN A 6 19.73 19.04 30.77
CA ASN A 6 19.94 17.89 29.90
C ASN A 6 21.36 18.02 29.30
N PRO A 7 22.38 17.31 29.82
CA PRO A 7 23.73 17.41 29.27
C PRO A 7 23.86 16.48 28.06
N GLY A 8 23.59 16.99 26.85
CA GLY A 8 23.94 16.28 25.62
C GLY A 8 22.91 16.30 24.49
N GLY A 9 22.22 17.42 24.26
CA GLY A 9 21.29 17.60 23.14
C GLY A 9 21.99 17.68 21.78
N LEU A 10 22.60 16.59 21.30
CA LEU A 10 22.89 16.44 19.88
C LEU A 10 21.56 16.11 19.15
N PRO A 11 21.27 16.76 18.01
CA PRO A 11 20.08 16.44 17.24
C PRO A 11 20.17 14.98 16.80
N THR A 12 19.31 14.12 17.35
CA THR A 12 19.18 12.73 16.87
C THR A 12 18.76 12.76 15.41
N THR A 13 19.73 12.51 14.53
CA THR A 13 19.49 12.36 13.10
C THR A 13 18.44 11.26 12.90
N ARG A 14 17.30 11.62 12.31
CA ARG A 14 16.22 10.66 12.08
C ARG A 14 16.70 9.64 11.06
N LYS A 15 16.85 8.38 11.50
CA LYS A 15 17.11 7.24 10.60
C LYS A 15 16.08 7.25 9.47
N LYS A 16 16.57 7.34 8.22
CA LYS A 16 15.74 7.25 7.03
C LYS A 16 15.65 5.78 6.62
N TYR A 17 14.44 5.33 6.30
CA TYR A 17 14.18 3.98 5.82
C TYR A 17 13.69 4.05 4.37
N THR A 18 14.15 3.13 3.54
CA THR A 18 13.73 3.05 2.14
C THR A 18 12.25 2.67 2.05
N PRO A 19 11.53 3.09 1.00
CA PRO A 19 10.13 2.69 0.79
C PRO A 19 9.95 1.17 0.74
N ALA A 20 10.87 0.45 0.09
CA ALA A 20 10.85 -1.00 -0.01
C ALA A 20 10.95 -1.68 1.36
N PHE A 21 11.83 -1.20 2.24
CA PHE A 21 11.97 -1.72 3.60
C PHE A 21 10.71 -1.50 4.44
N LYS A 22 10.12 -0.30 4.36
CA LYS A 22 8.85 -0.01 5.06
C LYS A 22 7.74 -0.94 4.58
N ALA A 23 7.62 -1.13 3.27
CA ALA A 23 6.61 -1.99 2.66
C ALA A 23 6.78 -3.45 3.11
N GLU A 24 8.01 -3.96 3.16
CA GLU A 24 8.30 -5.31 3.65
C GLU A 24 7.87 -5.51 5.11
N CYS A 25 8.22 -4.59 6.00
CA CYS A 25 7.81 -4.68 7.41
C CYS A 25 6.27 -4.66 7.56
N VAL A 26 5.58 -3.82 6.79
CA VAL A 26 4.11 -3.74 6.81
C VAL A 26 3.50 -5.03 6.22
N ARG A 27 4.07 -5.60 5.16
CA ARG A 27 3.62 -6.88 4.57
C ARG A 27 3.71 -8.03 5.56
N GLN A 28 4.80 -8.14 6.32
CA GLN A 28 4.96 -9.21 7.30
C GLN A 28 3.86 -9.15 8.38
N VAL A 29 3.54 -7.94 8.85
CA VAL A 29 2.43 -7.78 9.81
C VAL A 29 1.08 -8.08 9.16
N ALA A 30 0.85 -7.63 7.93
CA ALA A 30 -0.38 -7.93 7.20
C ALA A 30 -0.56 -9.43 6.91
N ALA A 31 0.54 -10.18 6.78
CA ALA A 31 0.55 -11.63 6.65
C ALA A 31 0.30 -12.38 7.98
N GLY A 32 0.11 -11.66 9.09
CA GLY A 32 -0.25 -12.21 10.40
C GLY A 32 0.89 -12.22 11.42
N ALA A 33 2.09 -11.74 11.09
CA ALA A 33 3.17 -11.64 12.06
C ALA A 33 2.86 -10.56 13.12
N ARG A 34 3.24 -10.83 14.38
CA ARG A 34 3.04 -9.87 15.46
C ARG A 34 3.94 -8.64 15.24
N GLN A 35 3.36 -7.45 15.31
CA GLN A 35 4.07 -6.18 15.09
C GLN A 35 5.32 -6.02 15.97
N THR A 36 5.28 -6.48 17.23
CA THR A 36 6.42 -6.41 18.14
C THR A 36 7.59 -7.26 17.67
N ASP A 37 7.30 -8.40 17.06
CA ASP A 37 8.29 -9.40 16.66
C ASP A 37 8.96 -8.96 15.37
N VAL A 38 8.17 -8.45 14.41
CA VAL A 38 8.68 -7.80 13.19
C VAL A 38 9.54 -6.59 13.57
N ALA A 39 9.08 -5.74 14.49
CA ALA A 39 9.84 -4.57 14.90
C ALA A 39 11.19 -4.95 15.54
N ARG A 40 11.21 -5.99 16.38
CA ARG A 40 12.43 -6.52 17.00
C ARG A 40 13.37 -7.13 15.96
N ALA A 41 12.86 -7.94 15.04
CA ALA A 41 13.66 -8.59 13.99
C ALA A 41 14.37 -7.58 13.09
N HIS A 42 13.72 -6.46 12.81
CA HIS A 42 14.25 -5.40 11.95
C HIS A 42 14.91 -4.24 12.70
N GLY A 43 15.04 -4.33 14.04
CA GLY A 43 15.69 -3.31 14.87
C GLY A 43 15.00 -1.94 14.85
N ILE A 44 13.68 -1.91 14.65
CA ILE A 44 12.87 -0.68 14.62
C ILE A 44 11.95 -0.58 15.83
N SER A 45 11.48 0.63 16.12
CA SER A 45 10.48 0.83 17.17
C SER A 45 9.13 0.26 16.73
N PRO A 46 8.40 -0.49 17.58
CA PRO A 46 7.03 -0.92 17.30
C PRO A 46 6.11 0.26 16.97
N ALA A 47 6.27 1.40 17.63
CA ALA A 47 5.45 2.59 17.38
C ALA A 47 5.68 3.16 15.96
N LEU A 48 6.91 3.08 15.45
CA LEU A 48 7.24 3.49 14.08
C LEU A 48 6.57 2.57 13.06
N LEU A 49 6.64 1.25 13.27
CA LEU A 49 5.98 0.27 12.42
C LEU A 49 4.45 0.46 12.42
N GLY A 50 3.86 0.75 13.58
CA GLY A 50 2.42 1.07 13.68
C GLY A 50 2.02 2.37 12.95
N ARG A 51 2.92 3.35 12.81
CA ARG A 51 2.69 4.53 11.95
C ARG A 51 2.70 4.15 10.48
N TRP A 52 3.64 3.30 10.05
CA TRP A 52 3.70 2.86 8.65
C TRP A 52 2.49 2.02 8.25
N GLN A 53 1.97 1.17 9.14
CA GLN A 53 0.74 0.43 8.88
C GLN A 53 -0.45 1.37 8.63
N ARG A 54 -0.62 2.41 9.46
CA ARG A 54 -1.68 3.40 9.26
C ARG A 54 -1.53 4.16 7.96
N GLN A 55 -0.31 4.60 7.64
CA GLN A 55 -0.04 5.28 6.36
C GLN A 55 -0.33 4.36 5.16
N ALA A 56 0.02 3.08 5.25
CA ALA A 56 -0.28 2.11 4.20
C ALA A 56 -1.79 1.88 4.05
N LEU A 57 -2.54 1.85 5.15
CA LEU A 57 -4.00 1.73 5.12
C LEU A 57 -4.66 2.97 4.50
N GLU A 58 -4.20 4.17 4.85
CA GLU A 58 -4.68 5.42 4.27
C GLU A 58 -4.42 5.49 2.76
N GLN A 59 -3.26 5.01 2.30
CA GLN A 59 -2.92 4.93 0.88
C GLN A 59 -3.66 3.81 0.13
N ALA A 60 -4.07 2.74 0.82
CA ALA A 60 -4.81 1.65 0.20
C ALA A 60 -6.27 2.04 -0.14
N VAL A 61 -6.79 3.11 0.44
CA VAL A 61 -8.12 3.62 0.11
C VAL A 61 -8.03 4.49 -1.14
N PRO A 62 -8.54 4.03 -2.30
CA PRO A 62 -8.52 4.87 -3.50
C PRO A 62 -9.36 6.13 -3.27
N SER A 63 -8.83 7.26 -3.72
CA SER A 63 -9.51 8.55 -3.73
C SER A 63 -10.77 8.50 -4.58
N SER A 64 -11.65 9.49 -4.42
CA SER A 64 -12.87 9.59 -5.23
C SER A 64 -12.57 9.61 -6.74
N ALA A 65 -11.53 10.36 -7.14
CA ALA A 65 -11.10 10.44 -8.53
C ALA A 65 -10.61 9.08 -9.06
N GLU A 66 -9.80 8.36 -8.27
CA GLU A 66 -9.34 7.01 -8.64
C GLU A 66 -10.49 6.01 -8.75
N ARG A 67 -11.50 6.10 -7.87
CA ARG A 67 -12.69 5.24 -7.94
C ARG A 67 -13.49 5.47 -9.22
N GLU A 68 -13.71 6.72 -9.60
CA GLU A 68 -14.39 7.04 -10.87
C GLU A 68 -13.59 6.55 -12.07
N GLU A 69 -12.27 6.69 -12.05
CA GLU A 69 -11.42 6.16 -13.12
C GLU A 69 -11.49 4.63 -13.21
N ILE A 70 -11.43 3.93 -12.08
CA ILE A 70 -11.64 2.48 -12.02
C ILE A 70 -12.98 2.09 -12.63
N LYS A 71 -14.05 2.84 -12.33
CA LYS A 71 -15.38 2.61 -12.89
C LYS A 71 -15.41 2.82 -14.41
N ARG A 72 -14.81 3.90 -14.91
CA ARG A 72 -14.69 4.19 -16.34
C ARG A 72 -13.91 3.09 -17.07
N LEU A 73 -12.77 2.68 -16.52
CA LEU A 73 -11.92 1.62 -17.09
C LEU A 73 -12.66 0.28 -17.13
N ARG A 74 -13.37 -0.09 -16.07
CA ARG A 74 -14.21 -1.31 -16.05
C ARG A 74 -15.32 -1.28 -17.10
N ALA A 75 -15.98 -0.12 -17.28
CA ALA A 75 -16.99 0.03 -18.32
C ALA A 75 -16.40 -0.14 -19.73
N LYS A 76 -15.21 0.43 -19.98
CA LYS A 76 -14.49 0.29 -21.25
C LYS A 76 -14.09 -1.16 -21.52
N LEU A 77 -13.56 -1.86 -20.51
CA LEU A 77 -13.22 -3.28 -20.64
C LEU A 77 -14.45 -4.13 -21.01
N LYS A 78 -15.56 -3.95 -20.29
CA LYS A 78 -16.81 -4.68 -20.58
C LYS A 78 -17.30 -4.44 -22.01
N ARG A 79 -17.20 -3.20 -22.50
CA ARG A 79 -17.55 -2.86 -23.89
C ARG A 79 -16.68 -3.62 -24.88
N VAL A 80 -15.35 -3.55 -24.73
CA VAL A 80 -14.40 -4.24 -25.60
C VAL A 80 -14.61 -5.76 -25.59
N GLU A 81 -14.87 -6.34 -24.42
CA GLU A 81 -15.16 -7.77 -24.29
C GLU A 81 -16.44 -8.16 -25.03
N THR A 82 -17.48 -7.32 -24.96
CA THR A 82 -18.75 -7.52 -25.66
C THR A 82 -18.56 -7.44 -27.18
N GLU A 83 -17.89 -6.39 -27.66
CA GLU A 83 -17.58 -6.20 -29.09
C GLU A 83 -16.80 -7.39 -29.64
N ARG A 84 -15.76 -7.85 -28.92
CA ARG A 84 -15.00 -9.04 -29.26
C ARG A 84 -15.87 -10.30 -29.24
N GLY A 85 -16.78 -10.43 -28.28
CA GLY A 85 -17.70 -11.57 -28.17
C GLY A 85 -18.65 -11.64 -29.37
N ILE A 86 -19.19 -10.50 -29.80
CA ILE A 86 -20.04 -10.41 -31.00
C ILE A 86 -19.23 -10.78 -32.24
N LEU A 87 -18.05 -10.19 -32.42
CA LEU A 87 -17.21 -10.47 -33.58
C LEU A 87 -16.85 -11.96 -33.68
N LYS A 88 -16.49 -12.59 -32.54
CA LYS A 88 -16.23 -14.03 -32.48
C LYS A 88 -17.44 -14.86 -32.91
N LYS A 89 -18.64 -14.50 -32.45
CA LYS A 89 -19.88 -15.21 -32.84
C LYS A 89 -20.19 -15.05 -34.32
N VAL A 90 -20.04 -13.85 -34.89
CA VAL A 90 -20.27 -13.59 -36.32
C VAL A 90 -19.29 -14.39 -37.17
N VAL A 91 -17.99 -14.32 -36.85
CA VAL A 91 -16.95 -15.09 -37.58
C VAL A 91 -17.23 -16.59 -37.49
N ALA A 92 -17.58 -17.11 -36.31
CA ALA A 92 -17.93 -18.53 -36.17
C ALA A 92 -19.18 -18.91 -36.98
N SER A 93 -20.19 -18.04 -37.05
CA SER A 93 -21.40 -18.28 -37.82
C SER A 93 -21.21 -18.19 -39.34
N CYS A 94 -20.23 -17.42 -39.82
CA CYS A 94 -19.93 -17.29 -41.26
C CYS A 94 -18.96 -18.36 -41.77
N LEU A 95 -18.31 -19.11 -40.88
CA LEU A 95 -17.40 -20.20 -41.22
C LEU A 95 -18.08 -21.60 -41.19
N LEU A 96 -19.38 -21.64 -40.90
CA LEU A 96 -20.26 -22.81 -41.01
C LEU A 96 -21.13 -22.69 -42.25
#